data_AF-A0A1G2U902-F1
#
_entry.id   AF-A0A1G2U902-F1
#
_cell.length_a   1.000
_cell.length_b   1.000
_cell.length_c   1.000
_cell.angle_alpha   90.00
_cell.angle_beta   90.00
_cell.angle_gamma   90.00
#
_symmetry.space_group_name_H-M   'P 1'
#
loop_
_entity.id
_entity.type
_entity.pdbx_description
1 polymer ?
#
loop_
_entity_poly.entity_id
_entity_poly.type
_entity_poly.pdbx_seq_one_letter_code
_entity_poly.pdbx_strand_id
1 'polypeptide(L)'
;MESNSLPLVRASSIIRRHRTSFHTLNGRLILEAPQDLVRDLVNLCDGTKRYEQIMEEIGVKWERESVERLVGSLFDQGVIVDARSLDRDIWKAVENPMRFPMAAPEEKISQLVREAKERHRSDDQYCVYESQESPLKRLLECRRSERNFSGESVDFQSLINMLWSAYGEFEGPDGVFRRTSPSAGALYPLMLHIALFKETGNLHPAVYKVCYDNHGRVGFKSLSEDIDRVARAYLNPGVLAEACGVIVVSGSFTFPGEKYGNRGLLYVPLEAGHVAQNILVSAVECGVATLELGGFADALLAEALELPKEYKPLTTIAFGREGGQVGKFDKNLQISWAVPMSGRYRPSFSIASAKVIEKRSWSNGRDSSPKLALIKAVAEAKEWAACGSIPDLVSAPYTRLESAVDPRSIIRFHPAQYRTKGFPFSPFDENAEYAWASGRDYETGEQVRILADHVYFP
;
A
#
# COMPACT_ATOMS: atom_id res chain seq x y z
N MET A 1 30.97 -19.68 -6.49
CA MET A 1 29.80 -20.11 -7.29
C MET A 1 29.72 -21.62 -7.20
N GLU A 2 28.56 -22.20 -6.91
CA GLU A 2 28.40 -23.66 -6.88
C GLU A 2 28.37 -24.22 -8.30
N SER A 3 28.90 -25.43 -8.52
CA SER A 3 28.94 -26.10 -9.82
C SER A 3 27.55 -26.39 -10.43
N ASN A 4 26.48 -26.18 -9.67
CA ASN A 4 25.09 -26.41 -10.08
C ASN A 4 24.30 -25.11 -10.37
N SER A 5 24.96 -23.98 -10.65
CA SER A 5 24.26 -22.75 -11.06
C SER A 5 23.57 -22.93 -12.42
N LEU A 6 22.30 -22.52 -12.49
CA LEU A 6 21.51 -22.47 -13.73
C LEU A 6 21.94 -21.28 -14.59
N PRO A 7 21.38 -21.08 -15.79
CA PRO A 7 21.96 -20.14 -16.73
C PRO A 7 22.15 -18.73 -16.17
N LEU A 8 23.28 -18.12 -16.51
CA LEU A 8 23.67 -16.82 -15.98
C LEU A 8 23.07 -15.68 -16.83
N VAL A 9 22.49 -14.68 -16.16
CA VAL A 9 21.92 -13.48 -16.81
C VAL A 9 22.72 -12.26 -16.40
N ARG A 10 23.03 -11.38 -17.36
CA ARG A 10 23.81 -10.16 -17.13
C ARG A 10 22.99 -8.88 -16.98
N ALA A 11 23.57 -7.89 -16.33
CA ALA A 11 23.14 -6.50 -16.36
C ALA A 11 23.46 -5.79 -17.70
N SER A 12 22.79 -4.67 -17.96
CA SER A 12 23.06 -3.82 -19.13
C SER A 12 24.47 -3.21 -19.07
N SER A 13 25.16 -3.13 -20.21
CA SER A 13 26.58 -2.76 -20.26
C SER A 13 26.91 -1.83 -21.43
N ILE A 14 27.82 -0.87 -21.20
CA ILE A 14 28.46 -0.06 -22.25
C ILE A 14 29.95 -0.42 -22.30
N ILE A 15 30.43 -0.94 -23.44
CA ILE A 15 31.80 -1.41 -23.60
C ILE A 15 32.61 -0.40 -24.44
N ARG A 16 33.72 0.14 -23.89
CA ARG A 16 34.63 1.07 -24.58
C ARG A 16 36.10 0.68 -24.37
N ARG A 17 36.76 0.14 -25.41
CA ARG A 17 38.20 -0.24 -25.46
C ARG A 17 38.71 -1.08 -24.27
N HIS A 18 38.99 -0.47 -23.13
CA HIS A 18 39.49 -1.15 -21.92
C HIS A 18 38.58 -0.95 -20.70
N ARG A 19 37.43 -0.28 -20.87
CA ARG A 19 36.48 0.02 -19.81
C ARG A 19 35.08 -0.41 -20.20
N THR A 20 34.48 -1.25 -19.37
CA THR A 20 33.07 -1.61 -19.45
C THR A 20 32.32 -1.06 -18.26
N SER A 21 31.23 -0.34 -18.53
CA SER A 21 30.33 0.17 -17.51
C SER A 21 29.11 -0.74 -17.43
N PHE A 22 28.91 -1.42 -16.30
CA PHE A 22 27.69 -2.16 -16.00
C PHE A 22 26.75 -1.30 -15.17
N HIS A 23 25.49 -1.25 -15.58
CA HIS A 23 24.43 -0.54 -14.87
C HIS A 23 23.52 -1.57 -14.21
N THR A 24 23.63 -1.70 -12.89
CA THR A 24 22.77 -2.55 -12.07
C THR A 24 21.77 -1.70 -11.31
N LEU A 25 20.79 -2.34 -10.67
CA LEU A 25 19.85 -1.66 -9.79
C LEU A 25 20.50 -1.10 -8.53
N ASN A 26 21.71 -1.54 -8.18
CA ASN A 26 22.43 -1.10 -6.99
C ASN A 26 23.50 -0.04 -7.29
N GLY A 27 23.72 0.28 -8.58
CA GLY A 27 24.65 1.33 -8.98
C GLY A 27 25.35 1.06 -10.31
N ARG A 28 26.45 1.77 -10.51
CA ARG A 28 27.30 1.65 -11.69
C ARG A 28 28.62 1.00 -11.31
N LEU A 29 28.95 -0.10 -11.99
CA LEU A 29 30.24 -0.77 -11.84
C LEU A 29 31.10 -0.51 -13.09
N ILE A 30 32.37 -0.21 -12.88
CA ILE A 30 33.35 -0.04 -13.96
C ILE A 30 34.32 -1.21 -13.90
N LEU A 31 34.35 -2.00 -14.97
CA LEU A 31 35.29 -3.10 -15.16
C LEU A 31 36.39 -2.65 -16.12
N GLU A 32 37.64 -2.84 -15.72
CA GLU A 32 38.80 -2.67 -16.59
C GLU A 32 39.33 -4.03 -17.04
N ALA A 33 39.06 -4.39 -18.30
CA ALA A 33 39.40 -5.69 -18.87
C ALA A 33 39.47 -5.59 -20.41
N PRO A 34 40.14 -6.56 -21.10
CA PRO A 34 40.13 -6.63 -22.56
C PRO A 34 38.69 -6.65 -23.11
N GLN A 35 38.41 -5.79 -24.10
CA GLN A 35 37.06 -5.68 -24.67
C GLN A 35 36.51 -7.01 -25.21
N ASP A 36 37.37 -7.81 -25.84
CA ASP A 36 36.94 -9.09 -26.42
C ASP A 36 36.56 -10.09 -25.34
N LEU A 37 37.29 -10.15 -24.21
CA LEU A 37 36.94 -10.99 -23.08
C LEU A 37 35.56 -10.63 -22.53
N VAL A 38 35.32 -9.33 -22.32
CA VAL A 38 34.04 -8.87 -21.77
C VAL A 38 32.91 -9.12 -22.76
N ARG A 39 33.14 -8.96 -24.07
CA ARG A 39 32.13 -9.23 -25.11
C ARG A 39 31.79 -10.72 -25.18
N ASP A 40 32.81 -11.59 -25.16
CA ASP A 40 32.63 -13.04 -25.17
C ASP A 40 31.82 -13.47 -23.93
N LEU A 41 32.22 -13.00 -22.74
CA LEU A 41 31.50 -13.30 -21.50
C LEU A 41 30.05 -12.79 -21.51
N VAL A 42 29.82 -11.55 -21.96
CA VAL A 42 28.49 -10.93 -22.05
C VAL A 42 27.56 -11.71 -22.99
N ASN A 43 28.08 -12.23 -24.10
CA ASN A 43 27.30 -13.01 -25.06
C ASN A 43 26.99 -14.42 -24.53
N LEU A 44 27.88 -15.00 -23.72
CA LEU A 44 27.69 -16.32 -23.11
C LEU A 44 26.76 -16.28 -21.89
N CYS A 45 26.64 -15.15 -21.20
CA CYS A 45 25.74 -14.94 -20.05
C CYS A 45 24.38 -14.37 -20.46
N ASP A 46 23.71 -15.01 -21.41
CA ASP A 46 22.39 -14.62 -21.93
C ASP A 46 21.21 -15.37 -21.28
N GLY A 47 21.48 -16.22 -20.29
CA GLY A 47 20.48 -17.07 -19.65
C GLY A 47 20.19 -18.38 -20.37
N THR A 48 21.02 -18.81 -21.33
CA THR A 48 20.86 -20.11 -22.02
C THR A 48 21.89 -21.18 -21.63
N LYS A 49 23.05 -20.79 -21.05
CA LYS A 49 24.16 -21.69 -20.72
C LYS A 49 24.47 -21.72 -19.22
N ARG A 50 24.78 -22.92 -18.69
CA ARG A 50 25.24 -23.11 -17.31
C ARG A 50 26.66 -22.60 -17.12
N TYR A 51 27.04 -22.31 -15.88
CA TYR A 51 28.38 -21.83 -15.53
C TYR A 51 29.51 -22.68 -16.13
N GLU A 52 29.47 -24.01 -15.97
CA GLU A 52 30.54 -24.86 -16.51
C GLU A 52 30.64 -24.79 -18.04
N GLN A 53 29.51 -24.72 -18.74
CA GLN A 53 29.49 -24.58 -20.20
C GLN A 53 30.09 -23.23 -20.64
N ILE A 54 29.79 -22.16 -19.88
CA ILE A 54 30.41 -20.84 -20.11
C ILE A 54 31.92 -20.93 -19.88
N MET A 55 32.37 -21.59 -18.80
CA MET A 55 33.79 -21.72 -18.47
C MET A 55 34.56 -22.58 -19.49
N GLU A 56 33.95 -23.64 -20.01
CA GLU A 56 34.51 -24.47 -21.08
C GLU A 56 34.69 -23.68 -22.38
N GLU A 57 33.67 -22.95 -22.83
CA GLU A 57 33.74 -22.19 -24.08
C GLU A 57 34.67 -20.98 -24.01
N ILE A 58 34.61 -20.21 -22.92
CA ILE A 58 35.47 -19.04 -22.75
C ILE A 58 36.94 -19.43 -22.50
N GLY A 59 37.16 -20.59 -21.87
CA GLY A 59 38.46 -21.16 -21.56
C GLY A 59 39.28 -21.56 -22.80
N VAL A 60 38.65 -21.66 -23.98
CA VAL A 60 39.34 -21.89 -25.26
C VAL A 60 40.24 -20.71 -25.64
N LYS A 61 39.82 -19.49 -25.29
CA LYS A 61 40.48 -18.24 -25.72
C LYS A 61 41.16 -17.49 -24.57
N TRP A 62 40.72 -17.74 -23.34
CA TRP A 62 41.15 -16.99 -22.16
C TRP A 62 41.58 -17.95 -21.04
N GLU A 63 42.52 -17.54 -20.19
CA GLU A 63 42.97 -18.34 -19.06
C GLU A 63 41.83 -18.57 -18.05
N ARG A 64 41.47 -19.83 -17.83
CA ARG A 64 40.31 -20.22 -17.02
C ARG A 64 40.29 -19.62 -15.62
N GLU A 65 41.39 -19.72 -14.86
CA GLU A 65 41.46 -19.24 -13.47
C GLU A 65 41.20 -17.72 -13.36
N SER A 66 41.72 -16.95 -14.32
CA SER A 66 41.51 -15.50 -14.39
C SER A 66 40.04 -15.17 -14.72
N VAL A 67 39.41 -15.94 -15.60
CA VAL A 67 37.99 -15.78 -15.94
C VAL A 67 37.09 -16.19 -14.77
N GLU A 68 37.39 -17.28 -14.07
CA GLU A 68 36.63 -17.72 -12.90
C GLU A 68 36.64 -16.66 -11.79
N ARG A 69 37.80 -16.05 -11.51
CA ARG A 69 37.92 -14.91 -10.59
C ARG A 69 37.09 -13.70 -11.03
N LEU A 70 37.12 -13.38 -12.32
CA LEU A 70 36.32 -12.29 -12.88
C LEU A 70 34.82 -12.57 -12.75
N VAL A 71 34.36 -13.75 -13.13
CA VAL A 71 32.94 -14.13 -13.08
C VAL A 71 32.46 -14.19 -11.63
N GLY A 72 33.27 -14.70 -10.70
CA GLY A 72 33.00 -14.62 -9.26
C GLY A 72 32.82 -13.18 -8.78
N SER A 73 33.74 -12.28 -9.14
CA SER A 73 33.64 -10.86 -8.77
C SER A 73 32.40 -10.18 -9.39
N LEU A 74 32.07 -10.47 -10.65
CA LEU A 74 30.88 -9.93 -11.29
C LEU A 74 29.59 -10.46 -10.67
N PHE A 75 29.59 -11.71 -10.19
CA PHE A 75 28.46 -12.31 -9.47
C PHE A 75 28.26 -11.67 -8.09
N ASP A 76 29.33 -11.50 -7.32
CA ASP A 76 29.28 -10.87 -6.00
C ASP A 76 28.79 -9.41 -6.07
N GLN A 77 29.06 -8.73 -7.18
CA GLN A 77 28.62 -7.37 -7.45
C GLN A 77 27.23 -7.28 -8.12
N GLY A 78 26.56 -8.42 -8.36
CA GLY A 78 25.23 -8.49 -8.99
C GLY A 78 25.20 -8.06 -10.45
N VAL A 79 26.33 -8.12 -11.15
CA VAL A 79 26.40 -7.90 -12.61
C VAL A 79 25.95 -9.13 -13.37
N ILE A 80 26.30 -10.31 -12.86
CA ILE A 80 25.85 -11.61 -13.37
C ILE A 80 25.07 -12.28 -12.25
N VAL A 81 23.90 -12.82 -12.55
CA VAL A 81 23.03 -13.48 -11.57
C VAL A 81 22.59 -14.85 -12.07
N ASP A 82 22.32 -15.78 -11.15
CA ASP A 82 21.67 -17.05 -11.47
C ASP A 82 20.22 -16.78 -11.90
N ALA A 83 19.81 -17.29 -13.07
CA ALA A 83 18.46 -17.10 -13.60
C ALA A 83 17.35 -17.52 -12.62
N ARG A 84 17.59 -18.46 -11.70
CA ARG A 84 16.61 -18.88 -10.68
C ARG A 84 16.34 -17.82 -9.62
N SER A 85 17.32 -16.95 -9.38
CA SER A 85 17.27 -15.89 -8.37
C SER A 85 17.13 -14.50 -8.99
N LEU A 86 16.82 -14.42 -10.29
CA LEU A 86 16.66 -13.17 -11.03
C LEU A 86 15.57 -12.27 -10.41
N ASP A 87 14.61 -12.87 -9.71
CA ASP A 87 13.58 -12.17 -8.96
C ASP A 87 14.15 -11.23 -7.90
N ARG A 88 15.25 -11.61 -7.24
CA ARG A 88 15.82 -10.80 -6.14
C ARG A 88 16.26 -9.42 -6.59
N ASP A 89 16.64 -9.28 -7.85
CA ASP A 89 17.01 -7.99 -8.41
C ASP A 89 15.84 -7.35 -9.16
N ILE A 90 15.16 -8.06 -10.05
CA ILE A 90 14.03 -7.49 -10.81
C ILE A 90 12.92 -7.00 -9.87
N TRP A 91 12.62 -7.73 -8.79
CA TRP A 91 11.56 -7.35 -7.87
C TRP A 91 11.82 -6.02 -7.18
N LYS A 92 13.09 -5.68 -6.91
CA LYS A 92 13.47 -4.37 -6.34
C LYS A 92 13.12 -3.18 -7.24
N ALA A 93 12.91 -3.41 -8.54
CA ALA A 93 12.51 -2.38 -9.48
C ALA A 93 10.99 -2.15 -9.51
N VAL A 94 10.21 -3.10 -9.00
CA VAL A 94 8.73 -3.05 -9.02
C VAL A 94 8.11 -2.97 -7.61
N GLU A 95 8.89 -3.21 -6.55
CA GLU A 95 8.44 -3.06 -5.17
C GLU A 95 8.13 -1.60 -4.81
N ASN A 96 7.23 -1.43 -3.84
CA ASN A 96 6.85 -0.15 -3.28
C ASN A 96 7.59 0.14 -1.95
N PRO A 97 7.98 1.40 -1.68
CA PRO A 97 7.76 2.59 -2.51
C PRO A 97 8.59 2.58 -3.80
N MET A 98 7.95 2.98 -4.92
CA MET A 98 8.60 3.02 -6.23
C MET A 98 9.89 3.86 -6.19
N ARG A 99 10.96 3.31 -6.77
CA ARG A 99 12.26 4.02 -6.91
C ARG A 99 12.17 5.26 -7.80
N PHE A 100 11.25 5.25 -8.76
CA PHE A 100 11.01 6.36 -9.67
C PHE A 100 9.50 6.65 -9.71
N PRO A 101 9.00 7.50 -8.80
CA PRO A 101 7.58 7.82 -8.77
C PRO A 101 7.22 8.63 -10.03
N MET A 102 6.28 8.10 -10.81
CA MET A 102 5.68 8.85 -11.90
C MET A 102 4.44 9.59 -11.42
N ALA A 103 4.50 10.92 -11.41
CA ALA A 103 3.33 11.78 -11.23
C ALA A 103 2.80 12.18 -12.62
N ALA A 104 1.84 11.43 -13.15
CA ALA A 104 1.11 11.85 -14.33
C ALA A 104 0.04 12.89 -13.93
N PRO A 105 -0.15 13.99 -14.69
CA PRO A 105 -1.26 14.91 -14.48
C PRO A 105 -2.61 14.18 -14.53
N GLU A 106 -3.58 14.65 -13.75
CA GLU A 106 -4.91 14.03 -13.64
C GLU A 106 -5.63 13.97 -14.99
N GLU A 107 -5.44 14.99 -15.84
CA GLU A 107 -5.96 15.01 -17.21
C GLU A 107 -5.38 13.88 -18.06
N LYS A 108 -4.07 13.60 -17.91
CA LYS A 108 -3.41 12.53 -18.65
C LYS A 108 -3.88 11.16 -18.19
N ILE A 109 -4.07 10.98 -16.88
CA ILE A 109 -4.64 9.75 -16.31
C ILE A 109 -6.06 9.53 -16.86
N SER A 110 -6.89 10.57 -16.83
CA SER A 110 -8.27 10.53 -17.34
C SER A 110 -8.31 10.19 -18.83
N GLN A 111 -7.40 10.76 -19.63
CA GLN A 111 -7.24 10.42 -21.04
C GLN A 111 -6.89 8.95 -21.24
N LEU A 112 -5.89 8.43 -20.53
CA LEU A 112 -5.46 7.02 -20.64
C LEU A 112 -6.60 6.06 -20.28
N VAL A 113 -7.41 6.39 -19.27
CA VAL A 113 -8.59 5.61 -18.88
C VAL A 113 -9.65 5.60 -19.98
N ARG A 114 -9.90 6.75 -20.62
CA ARG A 114 -10.84 6.83 -21.76
C ARG A 114 -10.37 5.99 -22.93
N GLU A 115 -9.12 6.18 -23.35
CA GLU A 115 -8.51 5.43 -24.47
C GLU A 115 -8.50 3.92 -24.21
N ALA A 116 -8.26 3.48 -22.97
CA ALA A 116 -8.31 2.06 -22.61
C ALA A 116 -9.70 1.45 -22.77
N LYS A 117 -10.78 2.20 -22.47
CA LYS A 117 -12.17 1.75 -22.66
C LYS A 117 -12.55 1.61 -24.14
N GLU A 118 -11.88 2.38 -25.00
CA GLU A 118 -12.13 2.40 -26.45
C GLU A 118 -11.24 1.41 -27.21
N ARG A 119 -10.06 1.04 -26.67
CA ARG A 119 -9.03 0.24 -27.35
C ARG A 119 -9.52 -1.04 -28.04
N HIS A 120 -10.51 -1.70 -27.46
CA HIS A 120 -11.06 -2.96 -27.97
C HIS A 120 -12.43 -2.83 -28.63
N ARG A 121 -12.95 -1.60 -28.78
CA ARG A 121 -14.16 -1.34 -29.57
C ARG A 121 -13.71 -1.16 -31.02
N SER A 122 -14.01 -2.14 -31.86
CA SER A 122 -13.67 -2.10 -33.29
C SER A 122 -14.73 -1.33 -34.10
N ASP A 123 -14.37 -0.95 -35.31
CA ASP A 123 -15.33 -0.54 -36.35
C ASP A 123 -16.28 -1.71 -36.71
N ASP A 124 -17.45 -1.36 -37.26
CA ASP A 124 -18.61 -2.21 -37.58
C ASP A 124 -18.36 -3.30 -38.66
N GLN A 125 -17.11 -3.69 -38.92
CA GLN A 125 -16.72 -4.60 -40.02
C GLN A 125 -16.75 -6.09 -39.67
N TYR A 126 -17.34 -6.49 -38.53
CA TYR A 126 -17.33 -7.87 -38.06
C TYR A 126 -18.72 -8.33 -37.60
N CYS A 127 -18.99 -9.64 -37.73
CA CYS A 127 -20.19 -10.26 -37.16
C CYS A 127 -20.11 -10.25 -35.62
N VAL A 128 -21.18 -9.77 -34.98
CA VAL A 128 -21.32 -9.75 -33.53
C VAL A 128 -22.14 -10.94 -33.07
N TYR A 129 -21.71 -11.61 -32.01
CA TYR A 129 -22.41 -12.73 -31.38
C TYR A 129 -22.64 -12.42 -29.90
N GLU A 130 -23.81 -12.79 -29.39
CA GLU A 130 -24.16 -12.59 -27.98
C GLU A 130 -23.65 -13.72 -27.09
N SER A 131 -23.20 -13.36 -25.89
CA SER A 131 -22.87 -14.35 -24.86
C SER A 131 -24.13 -14.85 -24.18
N GLN A 132 -24.23 -16.18 -24.01
CA GLN A 132 -25.36 -16.79 -23.32
C GLN A 132 -25.37 -16.45 -21.83
N GLU A 133 -26.58 -16.38 -21.26
CA GLU A 133 -26.78 -16.24 -19.82
C GLU A 133 -26.23 -17.46 -19.06
N SER A 134 -25.46 -17.20 -18.00
CA SER A 134 -24.99 -18.23 -17.07
C SER A 134 -24.81 -17.63 -15.67
N PRO A 135 -24.81 -18.45 -14.60
CA PRO A 135 -24.54 -17.97 -13.25
C PRO A 135 -23.20 -17.20 -13.17
N LEU A 136 -22.14 -17.73 -13.80
CA LEU A 136 -20.84 -17.07 -13.83
C LEU A 136 -20.86 -15.72 -14.55
N LYS A 137 -21.57 -15.61 -15.69
CA LYS A 137 -21.74 -14.34 -16.41
C LYS A 137 -22.34 -13.28 -15.48
N ARG A 138 -23.40 -13.62 -14.75
CA ARG A 138 -24.05 -12.70 -13.80
C ARG A 138 -23.13 -12.27 -12.68
N LEU A 139 -22.33 -13.19 -12.11
CA LEU A 139 -21.35 -12.84 -11.08
C LEU A 139 -20.29 -11.86 -11.61
N LEU A 140 -19.80 -12.09 -12.83
CA LEU A 140 -18.80 -11.23 -13.47
C LEU A 140 -19.36 -9.84 -13.82
N GLU A 141 -20.60 -9.76 -14.26
CA GLU A 141 -21.31 -8.49 -14.54
C GLU A 141 -21.59 -7.70 -13.26
N CYS A 142 -21.95 -8.40 -12.18
CA CYS A 142 -22.19 -7.80 -10.87
C CYS A 142 -20.90 -7.46 -10.10
N ARG A 143 -19.72 -7.92 -10.55
CA ARG A 143 -18.46 -7.65 -9.86
C ARG A 143 -18.06 -6.18 -10.04
N ARG A 144 -17.88 -5.49 -8.92
CA ARG A 144 -17.41 -4.09 -8.84
C ARG A 144 -16.39 -3.93 -7.72
N SER A 145 -15.55 -2.91 -7.85
CA SER A 145 -14.58 -2.53 -6.82
C SER A 145 -15.23 -1.51 -5.90
N GLU A 146 -15.60 -1.92 -4.69
CA GLU A 146 -16.22 -1.06 -3.68
C GLU A 146 -15.16 -0.30 -2.90
N ARG A 147 -15.37 0.99 -2.60
CA ARG A 147 -14.40 1.81 -1.86
C ARG A 147 -14.93 2.32 -0.53
N ASN A 148 -16.21 2.07 -0.25
CA ASN A 148 -16.86 2.45 0.99
C ASN A 148 -17.45 1.20 1.65
N PHE A 149 -16.98 0.92 2.86
CA PHE A 149 -17.49 -0.17 3.67
C PHE A 149 -18.38 0.36 4.79
N SER A 150 -19.39 -0.41 5.21
CA SER A 150 -20.35 0.03 6.22
C SER A 150 -19.81 0.05 7.65
N GLY A 151 -18.67 -0.58 7.91
CA GLY A 151 -18.18 -0.82 9.26
C GLY A 151 -18.78 -2.06 9.93
N GLU A 152 -19.62 -2.82 9.23
CA GLU A 152 -20.15 -4.09 9.73
C GLU A 152 -19.23 -5.26 9.35
N SER A 153 -19.26 -6.32 10.16
CA SER A 153 -18.59 -7.59 9.84
C SER A 153 -19.30 -8.35 8.73
N VAL A 154 -18.54 -9.19 8.02
CA VAL A 154 -19.10 -10.15 7.07
C VAL A 154 -19.56 -11.42 7.79
N ASP A 155 -20.42 -12.20 7.14
CA ASP A 155 -20.76 -13.53 7.62
C ASP A 155 -19.52 -14.46 7.59
N PHE A 156 -19.37 -15.30 8.62
CA PHE A 156 -18.20 -16.17 8.75
C PHE A 156 -18.13 -17.21 7.62
N GLN A 157 -19.27 -17.80 7.24
CA GLN A 157 -19.31 -18.77 6.16
C GLN A 157 -18.95 -18.12 4.81
N SER A 158 -19.37 -16.87 4.60
CA SER A 158 -18.96 -16.08 3.42
C SER A 158 -17.45 -15.90 3.35
N LEU A 159 -16.79 -15.61 4.47
CA LEU A 159 -15.32 -15.55 4.52
C LEU A 159 -14.67 -16.91 4.20
N ILE A 160 -15.20 -18.00 4.74
CA ILE A 160 -14.71 -19.36 4.44
C ILE A 160 -14.86 -19.67 2.94
N ASN A 161 -16.01 -19.36 2.35
CA ASN A 161 -16.28 -19.60 0.93
C ASN A 161 -15.31 -18.82 0.04
N MET A 162 -15.06 -17.54 0.35
CA MET A 162 -14.09 -16.72 -0.39
C MET A 162 -12.68 -17.31 -0.32
N LEU A 163 -12.23 -17.74 0.86
CA LEU A 163 -10.89 -18.33 1.05
C LEU A 163 -10.75 -19.71 0.39
N TRP A 164 -11.83 -20.50 0.36
CA TRP A 164 -11.86 -21.76 -0.36
C TRP A 164 -11.88 -21.53 -1.88
N SER A 165 -12.65 -20.57 -2.39
CA SER A 165 -12.61 -20.19 -3.81
C SER A 165 -11.23 -19.68 -4.23
N ALA A 166 -10.55 -18.93 -3.36
CA ALA A 166 -9.21 -18.40 -3.59
C ALA A 166 -8.19 -19.49 -3.91
N TYR A 167 -8.04 -20.45 -2.98
CA TYR A 167 -6.95 -21.42 -3.02
C TYR A 167 -7.27 -22.74 -2.33
N GLY A 168 -8.56 -23.08 -2.21
CA GLY A 168 -9.05 -24.31 -1.61
C GLY A 168 -8.55 -25.56 -2.32
N GLU A 169 -8.40 -26.64 -1.56
CA GLU A 169 -7.94 -27.93 -2.04
C GLU A 169 -9.12 -28.90 -2.15
N PHE A 170 -9.13 -29.71 -3.20
CA PHE A 170 -10.13 -30.74 -3.44
C PHE A 170 -9.49 -31.95 -4.14
N GLU A 171 -10.06 -33.13 -3.90
CA GLU A 171 -9.63 -34.36 -4.56
C GLU A 171 -10.30 -34.47 -5.94
N GLY A 172 -9.49 -34.64 -6.97
CA GLY A 172 -9.98 -34.87 -8.33
C GLY A 172 -10.58 -36.27 -8.51
N PRO A 173 -11.29 -36.54 -9.63
CA PRO A 173 -11.80 -37.87 -9.94
C PRO A 173 -10.72 -38.96 -10.04
N ASP A 174 -9.46 -38.55 -10.22
CA ASP A 174 -8.25 -39.38 -10.30
C ASP A 174 -7.58 -39.59 -8.93
N GLY A 175 -8.16 -39.11 -7.84
CA GLY A 175 -7.59 -39.18 -6.48
C GLY A 175 -6.44 -38.20 -6.25
N VAL A 176 -6.17 -37.29 -7.20
CA VAL A 176 -5.10 -36.30 -7.09
C VAL A 176 -5.67 -35.01 -6.51
N PHE A 177 -5.04 -34.52 -5.44
CA PHE A 177 -5.40 -33.22 -4.87
C PHE A 177 -5.03 -32.07 -5.81
N ARG A 178 -5.98 -31.15 -5.99
CA ARG A 178 -5.87 -29.96 -6.83
C ARG A 178 -6.36 -28.75 -6.08
N ARG A 179 -5.96 -27.56 -6.52
CA ARG A 179 -6.52 -26.31 -6.01
C ARG A 179 -7.50 -25.68 -6.98
N THR A 180 -8.37 -24.81 -6.46
CA THR A 180 -9.34 -24.02 -7.24
C THR A 180 -8.68 -23.04 -8.22
N SER A 181 -7.41 -22.71 -8.01
CA SER A 181 -6.60 -21.88 -8.91
C SER A 181 -5.55 -22.71 -9.64
N PRO A 182 -5.38 -22.52 -10.96
CA PRO A 182 -4.35 -23.23 -11.72
C PRO A 182 -2.96 -22.74 -11.32
N SER A 183 -2.03 -23.69 -11.16
CA SER A 183 -0.64 -23.40 -10.80
C SER A 183 0.35 -24.05 -11.78
N ALA A 184 1.37 -23.30 -12.18
CA ALA A 184 2.38 -23.78 -13.10
C ALA A 184 3.11 -25.00 -12.50
N GLY A 185 2.88 -26.17 -13.10
CA GLY A 185 3.50 -27.41 -12.67
C GLY A 185 3.03 -27.92 -11.30
N ALA A 186 1.86 -27.46 -10.84
CA ALA A 186 1.26 -27.81 -9.54
C ALA A 186 2.18 -27.53 -8.34
N LEU A 187 2.99 -26.46 -8.42
CA LEU A 187 3.92 -26.08 -7.35
C LEU A 187 3.27 -25.28 -6.22
N TYR A 188 2.16 -24.61 -6.51
CA TYR A 188 1.37 -23.84 -5.56
C TYR A 188 2.20 -22.89 -4.67
N PRO A 189 2.92 -21.92 -5.27
CA PRO A 189 3.90 -21.08 -4.57
C PRO A 189 3.29 -20.00 -3.67
N LEU A 190 1.96 -19.93 -3.52
CA LEU A 190 1.27 -18.84 -2.84
C LEU A 190 0.99 -19.14 -1.36
N MET A 191 0.92 -18.07 -0.56
CA MET A 191 0.42 -18.07 0.81
C MET A 191 -0.66 -17.01 0.96
N LEU A 192 -1.72 -17.37 1.69
CA LEU A 192 -2.80 -16.46 2.04
C LEU A 192 -2.71 -16.07 3.51
N HIS A 193 -2.84 -14.77 3.76
CA HIS A 193 -3.02 -14.21 5.10
C HIS A 193 -4.29 -13.37 5.14
N ILE A 194 -4.80 -13.16 6.34
CA ILE A 194 -5.93 -12.27 6.59
C ILE A 194 -5.60 -11.40 7.79
N ALA A 195 -5.79 -10.09 7.67
CA ALA A 195 -5.84 -9.20 8.81
C ALA A 195 -7.31 -8.82 9.03
N LEU A 196 -7.88 -9.29 10.13
CA LEU A 196 -9.25 -8.99 10.54
C LEU A 196 -9.25 -7.74 11.43
N PHE A 197 -10.05 -6.75 11.06
CA PHE A 197 -10.21 -5.52 11.84
C PHE A 197 -11.43 -5.57 12.75
N LYS A 198 -12.31 -6.56 12.56
CA LYS A 198 -13.56 -6.75 13.30
C LYS A 198 -13.75 -8.23 13.64
N GLU A 199 -14.47 -8.50 14.72
CA GLU A 199 -14.86 -9.86 15.07
C GLU A 199 -15.67 -10.49 13.94
N THR A 200 -15.31 -11.70 13.52
CA THR A 200 -15.93 -12.42 12.40
C THR A 200 -16.06 -13.89 12.77
N GLY A 201 -17.29 -14.33 13.07
CA GLY A 201 -17.52 -15.67 13.62
C GLY A 201 -16.87 -15.81 15.00
N ASN A 202 -15.97 -16.80 15.14
CA ASN A 202 -15.20 -17.02 16.36
C ASN A 202 -13.79 -16.40 16.33
N LEU A 203 -13.46 -15.62 15.30
CA LEU A 203 -12.18 -14.94 15.17
C LEU A 203 -12.27 -13.51 15.70
N HIS A 204 -11.32 -13.14 16.56
CA HIS A 204 -11.15 -11.77 17.04
C HIS A 204 -10.29 -10.97 16.04
N PRO A 205 -10.25 -9.63 16.15
CA PRO A 205 -9.35 -8.81 15.33
C PRO A 205 -7.88 -9.20 15.56
N ALA A 206 -7.24 -9.72 14.52
CA ALA A 206 -5.84 -10.15 14.52
C ALA A 206 -5.37 -10.45 13.09
N VAL A 207 -4.07 -10.71 12.94
CA VAL A 207 -3.45 -11.23 11.72
C VAL A 207 -3.39 -12.74 11.81
N TYR A 208 -3.92 -13.43 10.79
CA TYR A 208 -3.92 -14.87 10.67
C TYR A 208 -3.26 -15.32 9.37
N LYS A 209 -2.53 -16.43 9.43
CA LYS A 209 -2.20 -17.24 8.27
C LYS A 209 -3.39 -18.16 7.96
N VAL A 210 -3.78 -18.21 6.69
CA VAL A 210 -4.79 -19.17 6.22
C VAL A 210 -4.11 -20.51 5.97
N CYS A 211 -4.70 -21.56 6.52
CA CYS A 211 -4.25 -22.94 6.42
C CYS A 211 -5.36 -23.80 5.83
N TYR A 212 -4.99 -24.98 5.32
CA TYR A 212 -5.95 -26.00 4.89
C TYR A 212 -5.62 -27.30 5.61
N ASP A 213 -6.65 -28.04 6.02
CA ASP A 213 -6.45 -29.37 6.59
C ASP A 213 -6.38 -30.46 5.50
N ASN A 214 -6.20 -31.72 5.91
CA ASN A 214 -6.07 -32.86 4.99
C ASN A 214 -7.32 -33.11 4.11
N HIS A 215 -8.44 -32.44 4.39
CA HIS A 215 -9.68 -32.51 3.62
C HIS A 215 -9.95 -31.21 2.85
N GLY A 216 -8.97 -30.30 2.76
CA GLY A 216 -9.09 -29.02 2.07
C GLY A 216 -9.97 -27.99 2.79
N ARG A 217 -10.31 -28.20 4.07
CA ARG A 217 -11.11 -27.26 4.86
C ARG A 217 -10.25 -26.09 5.32
N VAL A 218 -10.82 -24.89 5.29
CA VAL A 218 -10.12 -23.64 5.65
C VAL A 218 -9.92 -23.57 7.16
N GLY A 219 -8.72 -23.22 7.58
CA GLY A 219 -8.35 -22.96 8.97
C GLY A 219 -7.47 -21.70 9.11
N PHE A 220 -7.26 -21.29 10.35
CA PHE A 220 -6.54 -20.06 10.68
C PHE A 220 -5.50 -20.31 11.76
N LYS A 221 -4.29 -19.78 11.56
CA LYS A 221 -3.24 -19.72 12.58
C LYS A 221 -3.01 -18.26 12.94
N SER A 222 -3.27 -17.88 14.20
CA SER A 222 -3.00 -16.53 14.70
C SER A 222 -1.50 -16.25 14.66
N LEU A 223 -1.14 -15.05 14.21
CA LEU A 223 0.24 -14.55 14.14
C LEU A 223 0.43 -13.38 15.11
N SER A 224 -0.50 -12.41 15.13
CA SER A 224 -0.38 -11.21 15.95
C SER A 224 -1.71 -10.50 16.16
N GLU A 225 -1.87 -9.89 17.31
CA GLU A 225 -3.01 -9.04 17.67
C GLU A 225 -2.80 -7.56 17.27
N ASP A 226 -1.56 -7.12 17.00
CA ASP A 226 -1.30 -5.78 16.44
C ASP A 226 -1.74 -5.74 14.96
N ILE A 227 -3.02 -5.40 14.73
CA ILE A 227 -3.60 -5.24 13.39
C ILE A 227 -3.18 -3.92 12.72
N ASP A 228 -2.86 -2.89 13.52
CA ASP A 228 -2.49 -1.59 13.00
C ASP A 228 -1.17 -1.67 12.21
N ARG A 229 -0.29 -2.64 12.50
CA ARG A 229 0.93 -2.88 11.70
C ARG A 229 0.64 -3.20 10.24
N VAL A 230 -0.48 -3.87 9.94
CA VAL A 230 -0.91 -4.14 8.57
C VAL A 230 -1.43 -2.86 7.92
N ALA A 231 -2.28 -2.11 8.62
CA ALA A 231 -2.79 -0.84 8.10
C ALA A 231 -1.67 0.18 7.83
N ARG A 232 -0.64 0.23 8.69
CA ARG A 232 0.57 1.07 8.52
C ARG A 232 1.41 0.72 7.30
N ALA A 233 1.25 -0.48 6.74
CA ALA A 233 1.95 -0.89 5.53
C ALA A 233 1.33 -0.28 4.25
N TYR A 234 0.11 0.27 4.30
CA TYR A 234 -0.53 0.85 3.11
C TYR A 234 -0.05 2.28 2.87
N LEU A 235 0.12 2.64 1.59
CA LEU A 235 0.50 4.00 1.17
C LEU A 235 -0.63 5.00 1.46
N ASN A 236 -1.88 4.52 1.47
CA ASN A 236 -3.04 5.27 1.93
C ASN A 236 -3.88 4.34 2.82
N PRO A 237 -3.65 4.30 4.14
CA PRO A 237 -4.42 3.47 5.06
C PRO A 237 -5.92 3.77 5.06
N GLY A 238 -6.33 4.96 4.61
CA GLY A 238 -7.73 5.35 4.50
C GLY A 238 -8.56 4.45 3.57
N VAL A 239 -7.93 3.73 2.64
CA VAL A 239 -8.64 2.76 1.77
C VAL A 239 -9.19 1.55 2.54
N LEU A 240 -8.71 1.32 3.76
CA LEU A 240 -9.16 0.25 4.65
C LEU A 240 -10.19 0.75 5.67
N ALA A 241 -10.58 2.03 5.61
CA ALA A 241 -11.53 2.61 6.54
C ALA A 241 -12.84 1.80 6.53
N GLU A 242 -13.26 1.38 7.73
CA GLU A 242 -14.48 0.62 7.95
C GLU A 242 -14.58 -0.76 7.25
N ALA A 243 -13.49 -1.23 6.63
CA ALA A 243 -13.41 -2.60 6.13
C ALA A 243 -13.51 -3.62 7.28
N CYS A 244 -14.03 -4.81 6.98
CA CYS A 244 -14.05 -5.93 7.92
C CYS A 244 -12.64 -6.53 8.09
N GLY A 245 -11.87 -6.56 7.00
CA GLY A 245 -10.49 -7.03 7.00
C GLY A 245 -9.85 -6.93 5.62
N VAL A 246 -8.65 -7.48 5.49
CA VAL A 246 -7.94 -7.60 4.22
C VAL A 246 -7.35 -8.99 4.05
N ILE A 247 -7.56 -9.59 2.89
CA ILE A 247 -6.90 -10.82 2.46
C ILE A 247 -5.62 -10.42 1.73
N VAL A 248 -4.48 -11.01 2.09
CA VAL A 248 -3.19 -10.76 1.45
C VAL A 248 -2.70 -12.01 0.75
N VAL A 249 -2.43 -11.88 -0.55
CA VAL A 249 -1.82 -12.93 -1.36
C VAL A 249 -0.32 -12.65 -1.46
N SER A 250 0.48 -13.58 -0.97
CA SER A 250 1.95 -13.56 -1.09
C SER A 250 2.43 -14.74 -1.91
N GLY A 251 3.59 -14.65 -2.55
CA GLY A 251 4.14 -15.76 -3.33
C GLY A 251 5.66 -15.87 -3.24
N SER A 252 6.15 -17.10 -3.39
CA SER A 252 7.57 -17.40 -3.47
C SER A 252 8.02 -17.65 -4.89
N PHE A 253 9.06 -16.94 -5.31
CA PHE A 253 9.72 -17.14 -6.60
C PHE A 253 10.73 -18.28 -6.58
N THR A 254 11.09 -18.77 -5.39
CA THR A 254 12.13 -19.82 -5.25
C THR A 254 11.68 -21.14 -5.87
N PHE A 255 10.50 -21.66 -5.52
CA PHE A 255 10.04 -22.96 -6.04
C PHE A 255 9.81 -22.94 -7.55
N PRO A 256 9.11 -21.94 -8.12
CA PRO A 256 8.98 -21.83 -9.57
C PRO A 256 10.33 -21.56 -10.24
N GLY A 257 11.25 -20.84 -9.58
CA GLY A 257 12.61 -20.61 -10.05
C GLY A 257 13.39 -21.91 -10.23
N GLU A 258 13.33 -22.84 -9.28
CA GLU A 258 14.02 -24.14 -9.41
C GLU A 258 13.53 -24.96 -10.62
N LYS A 259 12.23 -24.90 -10.95
CA LYS A 259 11.65 -25.66 -12.06
C LYS A 259 11.70 -24.93 -13.40
N TYR A 260 11.51 -23.61 -13.39
CA TYR A 260 11.25 -22.79 -14.58
C TYR A 260 12.26 -21.65 -14.79
N GLY A 261 13.30 -21.55 -13.95
CA GLY A 261 14.30 -20.49 -14.00
C GLY A 261 13.67 -19.10 -13.96
N ASN A 262 14.14 -18.21 -14.82
CA ASN A 262 13.64 -16.84 -14.94
C ASN A 262 12.14 -16.76 -15.28
N ARG A 263 11.56 -17.79 -15.89
CA ARG A 263 10.13 -17.79 -16.23
C ARG A 263 9.23 -17.92 -15.00
N GLY A 264 9.78 -18.34 -13.85
CA GLY A 264 9.08 -18.31 -12.56
C GLY A 264 8.54 -16.92 -12.19
N LEU A 265 9.23 -15.85 -12.62
CA LEU A 265 8.80 -14.45 -12.45
C LEU A 265 7.45 -14.13 -13.10
N LEU A 266 7.08 -14.85 -14.16
CA LEU A 266 5.78 -14.69 -14.81
C LEU A 266 4.68 -15.46 -14.08
N TYR A 267 4.99 -16.68 -13.63
CA TYR A 267 3.96 -17.61 -13.14
C TYR A 267 3.42 -17.22 -11.77
N VAL A 268 4.26 -16.68 -10.88
CA VAL A 268 3.83 -16.31 -9.53
C VAL A 268 2.81 -15.16 -9.54
N PRO A 269 3.03 -14.02 -10.23
CA PRO A 269 2.03 -12.95 -10.30
C PRO A 269 0.77 -13.35 -11.06
N LEU A 270 0.91 -14.18 -12.10
CA LEU A 270 -0.24 -14.69 -12.86
C LEU A 270 -1.16 -15.54 -11.97
N GLU A 271 -0.59 -16.44 -11.18
CA GLU A 271 -1.34 -17.26 -10.23
C GLU A 271 -2.01 -16.39 -9.15
N ALA A 272 -1.32 -15.36 -8.65
CA ALA A 272 -1.91 -14.43 -7.69
C ALA A 272 -3.12 -13.67 -8.28
N GLY A 273 -3.08 -13.32 -9.57
CA GLY A 273 -4.21 -12.74 -10.28
C GLY A 273 -5.40 -13.69 -10.41
N HIS A 274 -5.16 -14.98 -10.66
CA HIS A 274 -6.24 -15.99 -10.65
C HIS A 274 -6.89 -16.10 -9.27
N VAL A 275 -6.08 -16.17 -8.21
CA VAL A 275 -6.54 -16.23 -6.82
C VAL A 275 -7.37 -14.98 -6.47
N ALA A 276 -6.87 -13.79 -6.81
CA ALA A 276 -7.58 -12.53 -6.56
C ALA A 276 -8.93 -12.52 -7.29
N GLN A 277 -8.97 -12.88 -8.58
CA GLN A 277 -10.22 -12.91 -9.33
C GLN A 277 -11.23 -13.92 -8.76
N ASN A 278 -10.77 -15.09 -8.31
CA ASN A 278 -11.63 -16.07 -7.63
C ASN A 278 -12.23 -15.48 -6.34
N ILE A 279 -11.44 -14.76 -5.54
CA ILE A 279 -11.94 -14.06 -4.35
C ILE A 279 -13.01 -13.02 -4.74
N LEU A 280 -12.74 -12.19 -5.76
CA LEU A 280 -13.65 -11.12 -6.18
C LEU A 280 -14.99 -11.67 -6.68
N VAL A 281 -14.98 -12.77 -7.45
CA VAL A 281 -16.20 -13.40 -7.97
C VAL A 281 -16.97 -14.11 -6.86
N SER A 282 -16.28 -14.85 -5.99
CA SER A 282 -16.89 -15.51 -4.82
C SER A 282 -17.50 -14.50 -3.85
N ALA A 283 -16.86 -13.34 -3.67
CA ALA A 283 -17.40 -12.26 -2.86
C ALA A 283 -18.75 -11.75 -3.38
N VAL A 284 -18.93 -11.63 -4.70
CA VAL A 284 -20.22 -11.25 -5.30
C VAL A 284 -21.30 -12.28 -4.97
N GLU A 285 -20.98 -13.56 -5.08
CA GLU A 285 -21.91 -14.65 -4.73
C GLU A 285 -22.29 -14.60 -3.24
N CYS A 286 -21.35 -14.25 -2.38
CA CYS A 286 -21.56 -14.12 -0.93
C CYS A 286 -22.17 -12.77 -0.50
N GLY A 287 -22.41 -11.83 -1.42
CA GLY A 287 -22.87 -10.47 -1.08
C GLY A 287 -21.83 -9.63 -0.30
N VAL A 288 -20.54 -9.93 -0.46
CA VAL A 288 -19.42 -9.23 0.18
C VAL A 288 -18.84 -8.20 -0.79
N ALA A 289 -18.67 -6.97 -0.30
CA ALA A 289 -18.00 -5.90 -1.02
C ALA A 289 -16.48 -6.08 -0.95
N THR A 290 -15.78 -5.82 -2.06
CA THR A 290 -14.32 -6.01 -2.15
C THR A 290 -13.61 -4.90 -2.91
N LEU A 291 -12.35 -4.66 -2.54
CA LEU A 291 -11.42 -3.76 -3.21
C LEU A 291 -10.05 -4.40 -3.32
N GLU A 292 -9.59 -4.66 -4.54
CA GLU A 292 -8.20 -5.04 -4.77
C GLU A 292 -7.29 -3.81 -4.69
N LEU A 293 -6.17 -3.94 -3.98
CA LEU A 293 -5.25 -2.88 -3.62
C LEU A 293 -3.80 -3.33 -3.87
N GLY A 294 -3.06 -2.54 -4.63
CA GLY A 294 -1.60 -2.69 -4.82
C GLY A 294 -0.75 -1.60 -4.15
N GLY A 295 -1.38 -0.64 -3.47
CA GLY A 295 -0.72 0.52 -2.86
C GLY A 295 -0.24 0.27 -1.43
N PHE A 296 0.75 -0.62 -1.25
CA PHE A 296 1.37 -0.92 0.05
C PHE A 296 2.89 -0.92 -0.06
N ALA A 297 3.61 -0.69 1.03
CA ALA A 297 5.06 -0.85 1.12
C ALA A 297 5.41 -2.32 1.36
N ASP A 298 5.98 -2.99 0.35
CA ASP A 298 6.24 -4.44 0.33
C ASP A 298 6.97 -4.93 1.58
N ALA A 299 8.04 -4.23 1.98
CA ALA A 299 8.86 -4.63 3.12
C ALA A 299 8.10 -4.57 4.45
N LEU A 300 7.24 -3.55 4.63
CA LEU A 300 6.45 -3.40 5.85
C LEU A 300 5.32 -4.42 5.90
N LEU A 301 4.67 -4.67 4.76
CA LEU A 301 3.61 -5.68 4.68
C LEU A 301 4.16 -7.09 4.90
N ALA A 302 5.33 -7.40 4.34
CA ALA A 302 5.99 -8.68 4.57
C ALA A 302 6.33 -8.90 6.05
N GLU A 303 6.82 -7.87 6.74
CA GLU A 303 7.10 -7.91 8.18
C GLU A 303 5.81 -8.04 9.01
N ALA A 304 4.77 -7.26 8.67
CA ALA A 304 3.48 -7.28 9.34
C ALA A 304 2.79 -8.66 9.29
N LEU A 305 3.08 -9.44 8.25
CA LEU A 305 2.57 -10.79 8.02
C LEU A 305 3.55 -11.89 8.44
N GLU A 306 4.72 -11.53 8.97
CA GLU A 306 5.78 -12.48 9.34
C GLU A 306 6.17 -13.43 8.18
N LEU A 307 6.22 -12.88 6.96
CA LEU A 307 6.53 -13.66 5.77
C LEU A 307 7.95 -14.24 5.83
N PRO A 308 8.16 -15.49 5.38
CA PRO A 308 9.49 -15.99 5.09
C PRO A 308 10.19 -15.13 4.03
N LYS A 309 11.53 -15.11 4.04
CA LYS A 309 12.32 -14.22 3.18
C LYS A 309 12.12 -14.48 1.69
N GLU A 310 11.74 -15.69 1.33
CA GLU A 310 11.52 -16.15 -0.04
C GLU A 310 10.16 -15.67 -0.58
N TYR A 311 9.26 -15.20 0.29
CA TYR A 311 7.94 -14.74 -0.06
C TYR A 311 7.88 -13.22 -0.19
N LYS A 312 7.09 -12.76 -1.15
CA LYS A 312 6.76 -11.34 -1.36
C LYS A 312 5.25 -11.16 -1.34
N PRO A 313 4.72 -10.08 -0.74
CA PRO A 313 3.33 -9.71 -0.95
C PRO A 313 3.13 -9.34 -2.43
N LEU A 314 2.02 -9.77 -3.02
CA LEU A 314 1.74 -9.58 -4.45
C LEU A 314 0.50 -8.70 -4.67
N THR A 315 -0.57 -9.00 -3.95
CA THR A 315 -1.82 -8.23 -4.00
C THR A 315 -2.59 -8.38 -2.69
N THR A 316 -3.48 -7.44 -2.44
CA THR A 316 -4.33 -7.41 -1.24
C THR A 316 -5.77 -7.13 -1.64
N ILE A 317 -6.73 -7.73 -0.95
CA ILE A 317 -8.16 -7.59 -1.21
C ILE A 317 -8.84 -7.18 0.09
N ALA A 318 -9.16 -5.90 0.22
CA ALA A 318 -9.98 -5.43 1.34
C ALA A 318 -11.42 -5.93 1.13
N PHE A 319 -12.07 -6.34 2.21
CA PHE A 319 -13.43 -6.86 2.17
C PHE A 319 -14.27 -6.34 3.34
N GLY A 320 -15.57 -6.26 3.11
CA GLY A 320 -16.55 -5.81 4.10
C GLY A 320 -17.96 -5.84 3.53
N ARG A 321 -18.91 -5.25 4.26
CA ARG A 321 -20.24 -4.97 3.71
C ARG A 321 -20.24 -3.65 2.97
N GLU A 322 -21.04 -3.56 1.92
CA GLU A 322 -21.21 -2.33 1.13
C GLU A 322 -21.73 -1.21 2.05
N GLY A 323 -20.98 -0.11 2.11
CA GLY A 323 -21.37 1.08 2.86
C GLY A 323 -22.43 1.88 2.12
N GLY A 324 -23.26 2.60 2.86
CA GLY A 324 -24.08 3.66 2.26
C GLY A 324 -23.19 4.70 1.56
N GLN A 325 -23.74 5.47 0.63
CA GLN A 325 -23.00 6.60 0.07
C GLN A 325 -22.57 7.53 1.20
N VAL A 326 -21.28 7.51 1.51
CA VAL A 326 -20.68 8.48 2.43
C VAL A 326 -21.00 9.84 1.84
N GLY A 327 -21.54 10.75 2.66
CA GLY A 327 -21.75 12.14 2.23
C GLY A 327 -20.48 12.64 1.54
N LYS A 328 -20.63 13.24 0.35
CA LYS A 328 -19.52 13.69 -0.51
C LYS A 328 -18.34 14.10 0.36
N PHE A 329 -17.18 13.46 0.18
CA PHE A 329 -15.93 13.92 0.75
C PHE A 329 -15.90 15.44 0.64
N ASP A 330 -15.60 16.10 1.75
CA ASP A 330 -15.46 17.54 1.77
C ASP A 330 -14.44 17.89 0.67
N LYS A 331 -14.94 18.43 -0.45
CA LYS A 331 -14.10 18.70 -1.63
C LYS A 331 -13.01 19.72 -1.29
N ASN A 332 -13.18 20.42 -0.18
CA ASN A 332 -12.22 21.37 0.34
C ASN A 332 -11.15 20.72 1.22
N LEU A 333 -11.14 19.39 1.42
CA LEU A 333 -10.18 18.69 2.27
C LEU A 333 -9.20 17.86 1.42
N GLN A 334 -7.91 18.16 1.53
CA GLN A 334 -6.83 17.36 0.98
C GLN A 334 -6.17 16.54 2.09
N ILE A 335 -5.85 15.28 1.79
CA ILE A 335 -5.19 14.34 2.70
C ILE A 335 -3.92 13.82 2.04
N SER A 336 -2.84 13.75 2.80
CA SER A 336 -1.59 13.12 2.40
C SER A 336 -1.10 12.23 3.55
N TRP A 337 -0.42 11.14 3.22
CA TRP A 337 0.15 10.23 4.21
C TRP A 337 1.67 10.24 4.08
N ALA A 338 2.36 10.27 5.21
CA ALA A 338 3.79 10.01 5.22
C ALA A 338 4.03 8.54 4.84
N VAL A 339 4.65 8.32 3.69
CA VAL A 339 5.05 6.97 3.27
C VAL A 339 6.30 6.58 4.05
N PRO A 340 6.30 5.49 4.83
CA PRO A 340 7.49 5.06 5.53
C PRO A 340 8.52 4.59 4.49
N MET A 341 9.65 5.30 4.39
CA MET A 341 10.74 4.92 3.50
C MET A 341 11.44 3.66 4.03
N SER A 342 11.71 2.69 3.16
CA SER A 342 12.50 1.52 3.54
C SER A 342 13.94 1.94 3.88
N GLY A 343 14.34 1.65 5.10
CA GLY A 343 15.58 2.06 5.75
C GLY A 343 15.49 1.75 7.24
N ARG A 344 16.59 1.76 7.98
CA ARG A 344 16.66 1.30 9.39
C ARG A 344 15.66 1.96 10.37
N TYR A 345 14.93 3.00 9.94
CA TYR A 345 13.94 3.71 10.75
C TYR A 345 12.51 3.25 10.41
N ARG A 346 11.88 2.58 11.38
CA ARG A 346 10.50 2.07 11.29
C ARG A 346 9.65 2.76 12.36
N PRO A 347 8.89 3.82 12.03
CA PRO A 347 8.08 4.49 13.02
C PRO A 347 6.96 3.56 13.51
N SER A 348 6.80 3.44 14.83
CA SER A 348 5.69 2.71 15.47
C SER A 348 4.35 3.47 15.39
N PHE A 349 4.25 4.40 14.44
CA PHE A 349 3.16 5.36 14.29
C PHE A 349 2.98 5.74 12.82
N SER A 350 1.78 6.20 12.50
CA SER A 350 1.44 6.84 11.23
C SER A 350 1.51 8.35 11.38
N ILE A 351 1.81 9.04 10.28
CA ILE A 351 1.60 10.48 10.15
C ILE A 351 0.63 10.70 8.99
N ALA A 352 -0.50 11.33 9.28
CA ALA A 352 -1.40 11.88 8.30
C ALA A 352 -1.22 13.39 8.26
N SER A 353 -1.29 13.97 7.07
CA SER A 353 -1.33 15.41 6.86
C SER A 353 -2.67 15.76 6.24
N ALA A 354 -3.32 16.81 6.72
CA ALA A 354 -4.57 17.31 6.17
C ALA A 354 -4.47 18.81 5.91
N LYS A 355 -5.22 19.30 4.90
CA LYS A 355 -5.28 20.71 4.56
C LYS A 355 -6.66 21.07 4.02
N VAL A 356 -7.19 22.21 4.45
CA VAL A 356 -8.37 22.83 3.84
C VAL A 356 -7.94 23.75 2.69
N ILE A 357 -8.62 23.68 1.54
CA ILE A 357 -8.20 24.31 0.27
C ILE A 357 -8.19 25.86 0.34
N GLU A 358 -8.99 26.47 1.20
CA GLU A 358 -9.21 27.94 1.28
C GLU A 358 -8.03 28.80 1.80
N LYS A 359 -6.77 28.30 1.74
CA LYS A 359 -5.47 28.93 2.10
C LYS A 359 -5.00 28.72 3.55
N ARG A 360 -4.43 27.54 3.88
CA ARG A 360 -3.46 27.35 4.98
C ARG A 360 -2.41 26.27 4.70
N SER A 361 -1.43 26.12 5.61
CA SER A 361 -0.41 25.05 5.61
C SER A 361 -1.02 23.69 5.98
N TRP A 362 -0.27 22.61 5.73
CA TRP A 362 -0.65 21.26 6.17
C TRP A 362 -0.63 21.14 7.69
N SER A 363 -1.66 20.52 8.27
CA SER A 363 -1.73 20.09 9.67
C SER A 363 -1.39 18.61 9.78
N ASN A 364 -0.73 18.20 10.86
CA ASN A 364 -0.16 16.86 10.96
C ASN A 364 -0.69 16.12 12.18
N GLY A 365 -1.35 14.99 11.95
CA GLY A 365 -1.73 14.07 12.99
C GLY A 365 -0.76 12.90 13.08
N ARG A 366 -0.37 12.54 14.31
CA ARG A 366 0.51 11.41 14.60
C ARG A 366 -0.11 10.48 15.65
N ASP A 367 -0.16 9.20 15.34
CA ASP A 367 -0.67 8.16 16.24
C ASP A 367 -0.21 6.76 15.84
N SER A 368 -0.19 5.79 16.76
CA SER A 368 0.03 4.36 16.44
C SER A 368 -1.04 3.81 15.51
N SER A 369 -2.28 4.29 15.66
CA SER A 369 -3.40 3.97 14.78
C SER A 369 -3.46 4.95 13.60
N PRO A 370 -3.42 4.46 12.34
CA PRO A 370 -3.63 5.32 11.18
C PRO A 370 -4.94 6.11 11.26
N LYS A 371 -6.03 5.47 11.74
CA LYS A 371 -7.34 6.12 11.90
C LYS A 371 -7.27 7.34 12.81
N LEU A 372 -6.63 7.21 13.98
CA LEU A 372 -6.48 8.32 14.92
C LEU A 372 -5.53 9.39 14.40
N ALA A 373 -4.46 9.02 13.68
CA ALA A 373 -3.57 9.97 13.03
C ALA A 373 -4.35 10.85 12.03
N LEU A 374 -5.22 10.25 11.21
CA LEU A 374 -6.07 11.01 10.28
C LEU A 374 -7.06 11.92 11.01
N ILE A 375 -7.75 11.42 12.04
CA ILE A 375 -8.69 12.22 12.83
C ILE A 375 -8.00 13.44 13.41
N LYS A 376 -6.81 13.27 14.00
CA LYS A 376 -6.00 14.37 14.55
C LYS A 376 -5.64 15.40 13.47
N ALA A 377 -5.14 14.94 12.32
CA ALA A 377 -4.75 15.82 11.21
C ALA A 377 -5.94 16.65 10.70
N VAL A 378 -7.09 16.00 10.48
CA VAL A 378 -8.29 16.64 9.96
C VAL A 378 -8.92 17.59 10.99
N ALA A 379 -8.97 17.19 12.27
CA ALA A 379 -9.48 18.04 13.34
C ALA A 379 -8.65 19.33 13.44
N GLU A 380 -7.33 19.22 13.48
CA GLU A 380 -6.42 20.36 13.49
C GLU A 380 -6.61 21.23 12.23
N ALA A 381 -6.64 20.62 11.03
CA ALA A 381 -6.83 21.37 9.78
C ALA A 381 -8.15 22.17 9.75
N LYS A 382 -9.23 21.58 10.27
CA LYS A 382 -10.55 22.23 10.36
C LYS A 382 -10.58 23.31 11.43
N GLU A 383 -9.97 23.07 12.59
CA GLU A 383 -9.84 24.06 13.67
C GLU A 383 -9.07 25.29 13.17
N TRP A 384 -7.92 25.11 12.54
CA TRP A 384 -7.17 26.20 11.95
C TRP A 384 -7.96 26.91 10.85
N ALA A 385 -8.68 26.19 9.99
CA ALA A 385 -9.50 26.82 8.95
C ALA A 385 -10.64 27.67 9.55
N ALA A 386 -11.30 27.19 10.60
CA ALA A 386 -12.36 27.91 11.29
C ALA A 386 -11.84 29.13 12.06
N CYS A 387 -10.74 29.00 12.79
CA CYS A 387 -10.16 30.09 13.59
C CYS A 387 -9.54 31.20 12.71
N GLY A 388 -9.08 30.86 11.50
CA GLY A 388 -8.50 31.84 10.57
C GLY A 388 -9.52 32.68 9.79
N SER A 389 -10.78 32.24 9.75
CA SER A 389 -11.88 32.92 9.05
C SER A 389 -12.67 33.74 10.06
N ILE A 390 -12.14 34.92 10.41
CA ILE A 390 -12.77 35.84 11.35
C ILE A 390 -14.02 36.44 10.69
N PRO A 391 -15.24 36.18 11.21
CA PRO A 391 -16.47 36.78 10.69
C PRO A 391 -16.57 38.25 11.11
N ASP A 392 -17.63 38.94 10.70
CA ASP A 392 -17.92 40.28 11.22
C ASP A 392 -18.14 40.22 12.75
N LEU A 393 -17.23 40.86 13.49
CA LEU A 393 -17.26 40.93 14.94
C LEU A 393 -17.95 42.20 15.40
N VAL A 394 -18.56 42.16 16.59
CA VAL A 394 -19.10 43.35 17.22
C VAL A 394 -18.00 44.02 18.04
N SER A 395 -17.69 45.28 17.76
CA SER A 395 -16.78 46.10 18.58
C SER A 395 -17.57 46.85 19.65
N ALA A 396 -17.27 46.61 20.93
CA ALA A 396 -17.89 47.31 22.04
C ALA A 396 -17.08 47.15 23.35
N PRO A 397 -17.23 48.07 24.31
CA PRO A 397 -16.84 47.84 25.71
C PRO A 397 -17.69 46.75 26.36
N TYR A 398 -17.10 46.00 27.31
CA TYR A 398 -17.81 44.96 28.07
C TYR A 398 -19.04 45.50 28.78
N THR A 399 -18.94 46.72 29.33
CA THR A 399 -20.03 47.39 30.06
C THR A 399 -21.26 47.70 29.21
N ARG A 400 -21.17 47.62 27.87
CA ARG A 400 -22.29 47.86 26.95
C ARG A 400 -22.93 46.59 26.38
N LEU A 401 -22.46 45.41 26.80
CA LEU A 401 -23.01 44.14 26.33
C LEU A 401 -23.98 43.57 27.36
N GLU A 402 -25.20 43.23 26.94
CA GLU A 402 -26.24 42.68 27.83
C GLU A 402 -25.94 41.24 28.29
N SER A 403 -25.35 40.42 27.41
CA SER A 403 -25.03 39.02 27.69
C SER A 403 -23.65 38.66 27.12
N ALA A 404 -22.61 38.86 27.92
CA ALA A 404 -21.23 38.57 27.55
C ALA A 404 -20.53 37.75 28.65
N VAL A 405 -19.81 36.70 28.23
CA VAL A 405 -18.96 35.91 29.13
C VAL A 405 -17.85 36.81 29.63
N ASP A 406 -17.75 36.98 30.95
CA ASP A 406 -16.68 37.77 31.56
C ASP A 406 -15.32 37.16 31.19
N PRO A 407 -14.44 37.87 30.45
CA PRO A 407 -13.16 37.30 30.03
C PRO A 407 -12.27 36.89 31.20
N ARG A 408 -12.44 37.55 32.35
CA ARG A 408 -11.75 37.25 33.61
C ARG A 408 -12.16 35.90 34.18
N SER A 409 -13.21 35.25 33.67
CA SER A 409 -13.59 33.88 34.08
C SER A 409 -12.85 32.79 33.29
N ILE A 410 -12.36 33.11 32.09
CA ILE A 410 -11.69 32.16 31.18
C ILE A 410 -10.17 32.24 31.36
N ILE A 411 -9.60 33.44 31.19
CA ILE A 411 -8.15 33.66 31.33
C ILE A 411 -7.90 34.46 32.62
N ARG A 412 -7.24 33.82 33.58
CA ARG A 412 -6.83 34.43 34.85
C ARG A 412 -5.32 34.35 35.03
N PHE A 413 -4.65 35.48 34.92
CA PHE A 413 -3.28 35.62 35.41
C PHE A 413 -3.28 36.09 36.85
N HIS A 414 -2.33 35.59 37.64
CA HIS A 414 -2.15 36.05 39.01
C HIS A 414 -1.71 37.53 39.01
N PRO A 415 -2.22 38.40 39.91
CA PRO A 415 -1.88 39.83 39.93
C PRO A 415 -0.39 40.16 39.95
N ALA A 416 0.44 39.24 40.48
CA ALA A 416 1.90 39.39 40.46
C ALA A 416 2.51 39.27 39.05
N GLN A 417 1.91 38.50 38.13
CA GLN A 417 2.41 38.31 36.77
C GLN A 417 2.35 39.60 35.96
N TYR A 418 1.28 40.39 36.10
CA TYR A 418 1.17 41.72 35.47
C TYR A 418 2.23 42.72 35.95
N ARG A 419 2.82 42.49 37.14
CA ARG A 419 3.92 43.32 37.67
C ARG A 419 5.31 42.84 37.22
N THR A 420 5.40 41.68 36.57
CA THR A 420 6.66 41.12 36.09
C THR A 420 7.14 41.89 34.86
N LYS A 421 8.37 42.41 34.91
CA LYS A 421 8.98 43.11 33.78
C LYS A 421 9.07 42.18 32.56
N GLY A 422 8.51 42.61 31.42
CA GLY A 422 8.49 41.84 30.18
C GLY A 422 7.32 40.87 30.03
N PHE A 423 6.35 40.88 30.96
CA PHE A 423 5.10 40.14 30.76
C PHE A 423 4.28 40.78 29.63
N PRO A 424 3.83 40.01 28.62
CA PRO A 424 3.29 40.57 27.38
C PRO A 424 1.82 41.02 27.46
N PHE A 425 1.13 40.78 28.59
CA PHE A 425 -0.31 41.03 28.72
C PHE A 425 -0.63 42.06 29.80
N SER A 426 -1.74 42.80 29.61
CA SER A 426 -2.31 43.73 30.59
C SER A 426 -3.59 43.15 31.21
N PRO A 427 -4.01 43.61 32.41
CA PRO A 427 -5.32 43.27 32.95
C PRO A 427 -6.43 43.69 31.99
N PHE A 428 -7.52 42.92 31.95
CA PHE A 428 -8.70 43.25 31.16
C PHE A 428 -9.35 44.56 31.65
N ASP A 429 -9.62 45.49 30.74
CA ASP A 429 -10.27 46.78 31.03
C ASP A 429 -11.70 46.78 30.49
N GLU A 430 -12.69 46.71 31.37
CA GLU A 430 -14.11 46.63 30.99
C GLU A 430 -14.64 47.83 30.17
N ASN A 431 -13.91 48.96 30.15
CA ASN A 431 -14.27 50.15 29.39
C ASN A 431 -13.57 50.26 28.03
N ALA A 432 -12.56 49.44 27.77
CA ALA A 432 -11.87 49.41 26.49
C ALA A 432 -12.72 48.73 25.41
N GLU A 433 -12.60 49.17 24.16
CA GLU A 433 -13.22 48.48 23.04
C GLU A 433 -12.49 47.20 22.70
N TYR A 434 -13.25 46.10 22.64
CA TYR A 434 -12.79 44.81 22.14
C TYR A 434 -13.74 44.29 21.07
N ALA A 435 -13.24 43.35 20.27
CA ALA A 435 -14.06 42.61 19.32
C ALA A 435 -14.70 41.38 20.01
N TRP A 436 -15.97 41.13 19.71
CA TRP A 436 -16.77 40.08 20.34
C TRP A 436 -17.41 39.16 19.29
N ALA A 437 -17.20 37.86 19.49
CA ALA A 437 -17.83 36.79 18.73
C ALA A 437 -19.23 36.49 19.27
N SER A 438 -20.14 36.04 18.41
CA SER A 438 -21.42 35.46 18.85
C SER A 438 -21.22 34.00 19.23
N GLY A 439 -21.71 33.61 20.39
CA GLY A 439 -21.72 32.25 20.89
C GLY A 439 -23.10 31.83 21.34
N ARG A 440 -23.29 30.52 21.54
CA ARG A 440 -24.50 29.96 22.14
C ARG A 440 -24.10 29.12 23.33
N ASP A 441 -24.70 29.38 24.48
CA ASP A 441 -24.55 28.51 25.64
C ASP A 441 -25.16 27.14 25.32
N TYR A 442 -24.39 26.06 25.52
CA TYR A 442 -24.83 24.72 25.15
C TYR A 442 -25.91 24.16 26.07
N GLU A 443 -25.89 24.53 27.36
CA GLU A 443 -26.83 24.03 28.36
C GLU A 443 -28.15 24.81 28.33
N THR A 444 -28.07 26.15 28.27
CA THR A 444 -29.26 27.02 28.31
C THR A 444 -29.80 27.34 26.91
N GLY A 445 -28.95 27.24 25.89
CA GLY A 445 -29.29 27.61 24.51
C GLY A 445 -29.30 29.11 24.24
N GLU A 446 -29.00 29.95 25.25
CA GLU A 446 -29.00 31.42 25.14
C GLU A 446 -27.86 31.94 24.25
N GLN A 447 -28.11 33.07 23.59
CA GLN A 447 -27.06 33.78 22.85
C GLN A 447 -26.18 34.55 23.82
N VAL A 448 -24.87 34.38 23.68
CA VAL A 448 -23.85 35.04 24.51
C VAL A 448 -22.79 35.66 23.62
N ARG A 449 -22.12 36.71 24.12
CA ARG A 449 -20.93 37.28 23.48
C ARG A 449 -19.68 36.73 24.14
N ILE A 450 -18.70 36.36 23.33
CA ILE A 450 -17.40 35.85 23.79
C ILE A 450 -16.32 36.74 23.21
N LEU A 451 -15.31 37.09 24.01
CA LEU A 451 -14.17 37.88 23.54
C LEU A 451 -13.52 37.19 22.34
N ALA A 452 -13.31 37.91 21.24
CA ALA A 452 -12.81 37.32 19.99
C ALA A 452 -11.46 36.61 20.16
N ASP A 453 -10.58 37.15 21.02
CA ASP A 453 -9.26 36.58 21.34
C ASP A 453 -9.35 35.19 22.02
N HIS A 454 -10.52 34.80 22.54
CA HIS A 454 -10.75 33.45 23.07
C HIS A 454 -11.25 32.44 22.02
N VAL A 455 -11.62 32.91 20.83
CA VAL A 455 -12.25 32.11 19.77
C VAL A 455 -11.36 32.03 18.53
N TYR A 456 -10.74 33.15 18.15
CA TYR A 456 -9.92 33.26 16.95
C TYR A 456 -8.45 33.41 17.33
N PHE A 457 -7.61 32.49 16.86
CA PHE A 457 -6.16 32.61 16.94
C PHE A 457 -5.61 33.23 15.65
N PRO A 458 -4.56 34.07 15.71
CA PRO A 458 -3.94 34.66 14.53
C PRO A 458 -3.46 33.62 13.50
#